data_AF-A0A9E6X1I9-F1
#
_entry.id   AF-A0A9E6X1I9-F1
#
_cell.length_a   1.000
_cell.length_b   1.000
_cell.length_c   1.000
_cell.angle_alpha   90.00
_cell.angle_beta   90.00
_cell.angle_gamma   90.00
#
_symmetry.space_group_name_H-M   'P 1'
#
loop_
_entity.id
_entity.type
_entity.pdbx_description
1 polymer ?
#
loop_
_entity_poly.entity_id
_entity_poly.type
_entity_poly.pdbx_seq_one_letter_code
_entity_poly.pdbx_strand_id
1 'polypeptide(L)'
;MTASWHPVSNAHPTEWVLRQGAAGPAYAVVRRFAFGDPGRPDIWFRVVTWSAASVERELIGWCRTLDAAAKVAWDYRCAAESWRHHMASRRVDSTTMEAQRPSASELLRFYRASLRRPAAVPPVSAS
;
A
#
# COMPACT_ATOMS: atom_id res chain seq x y z
N MET A 1 -19.99 33.82 23.29
CA MET A 1 -18.74 33.02 23.29
C MET A 1 -18.55 32.47 21.88
N THR A 2 -17.79 33.17 21.04
CA THR A 2 -17.42 32.69 19.70
C THR A 2 -16.30 31.67 19.85
N ALA A 3 -16.58 30.40 19.53
CA ALA A 3 -15.52 29.40 19.44
C ALA A 3 -14.48 29.90 18.44
N SER A 4 -13.24 30.10 18.90
CA SER A 4 -12.12 30.41 18.02
C SER A 4 -11.86 29.17 17.16
N TRP A 5 -12.52 29.11 16.01
CA TRP A 5 -12.26 28.09 15.02
C TRP A 5 -10.79 28.18 14.61
N HIS A 6 -10.03 27.11 14.85
CA HIS A 6 -8.63 27.00 14.45
C HIS A 6 -8.41 25.64 13.78
N PRO A 7 -7.96 25.58 12.51
CA PRO A 7 -7.91 24.32 11.74
C PRO A 7 -6.99 23.26 12.35
N VAL A 8 -5.98 23.66 13.13
CA VAL A 8 -5.10 22.73 13.89
C VAL A 8 -5.85 21.98 14.99
N SER A 9 -6.94 22.52 15.54
CA SER A 9 -7.70 21.90 16.62
C SER A 9 -8.48 20.65 16.17
N ASN A 10 -8.66 20.46 14.86
CA ASN A 10 -9.24 19.24 14.26
C ASN A 10 -8.17 18.25 13.74
N ALA A 11 -6.88 18.58 13.87
CA ALA A 11 -5.81 17.71 13.40
C ALA A 11 -5.58 16.58 14.40
N HIS A 12 -6.07 15.38 14.09
CA HIS A 12 -5.71 14.16 14.83
C HIS A 12 -4.64 13.38 14.04
N PRO A 13 -3.36 13.41 14.42
CA PRO A 13 -2.35 12.61 13.74
C PRO A 13 -2.47 11.17 14.21
N THR A 14 -3.08 10.32 13.39
CA THR A 14 -2.93 8.86 13.54
C THR A 14 -2.19 8.34 12.33
N GLU A 15 -0.88 8.15 12.50
CA GLU A 15 0.05 7.62 11.50
C GLU A 15 0.67 6.33 12.02
N TRP A 16 0.72 5.31 11.17
CA TRP A 16 1.38 4.05 11.46
C TRP A 16 2.39 3.73 10.37
N VAL A 17 3.63 3.46 10.76
CA VAL A 17 4.66 2.94 9.87
C VAL A 17 4.65 1.42 9.98
N LEU A 18 4.41 0.74 8.86
CA LEU A 18 4.36 -0.72 8.81
C LEU A 18 5.75 -1.29 8.48
N ARG A 19 6.17 -2.29 9.26
CA ARG A 19 7.48 -2.95 9.19
C ARG A 19 7.34 -4.47 9.16
N GLN A 20 8.33 -5.15 8.60
CA GLN A 20 8.44 -6.59 8.74
C GLN A 20 9.02 -6.95 10.13
N GLY A 21 8.16 -7.30 11.08
CA GLY A 21 8.59 -7.50 12.46
C GLY A 21 9.11 -6.21 13.10
N ALA A 22 9.64 -6.32 14.33
CA ALA A 22 10.02 -5.15 15.13
C ALA A 22 11.20 -4.35 14.54
N ALA A 23 12.17 -5.03 13.93
CA ALA A 23 13.41 -4.42 13.43
C ALA A 23 13.52 -4.39 11.89
N GLY A 24 12.53 -4.89 11.16
CA GLY A 24 12.61 -4.96 9.71
C GLY A 24 12.44 -3.59 9.02
N PRO A 25 12.75 -3.56 7.70
CA PRO A 25 12.55 -2.36 6.90
C PRO A 25 11.08 -1.96 6.91
N ALA A 26 10.85 -0.64 6.95
CA ALA A 26 9.52 -0.10 6.75
C ALA A 26 9.12 -0.23 5.28
N TYR A 27 7.87 -0.58 5.03
CA TYR A 27 7.37 -0.81 3.67
C TYR A 27 6.16 0.06 3.32
N ALA A 28 5.42 0.56 4.30
CA ALA A 28 4.28 1.43 4.08
C ALA A 28 3.99 2.36 5.25
N VAL A 29 3.21 3.40 4.99
CA VAL A 29 2.61 4.28 6.01
C VAL A 29 1.10 4.28 5.84
N VAL A 30 0.38 4.14 6.95
CA VAL A 30 -1.07 4.33 7.01
C VAL A 30 -1.36 5.61 7.77
N ARG A 31 -2.20 6.48 7.20
CA ARG A 31 -2.70 7.69 7.87
C ARG A 31 -4.22 7.64 7.96
N ARG A 32 -4.76 7.90 9.15
CA ARG A 32 -6.21 8.04 9.35
C ARG A 32 -6.64 9.47 9.05
N PHE A 33 -7.76 9.59 8.36
CA PHE A 33 -8.46 10.82 8.07
C PHE A 33 -9.89 10.70 8.58
N ALA A 34 -10.39 11.79 9.16
CA ALA A 34 -11.78 11.96 9.52
C ALA A 34 -12.33 13.13 8.70
N PHE A 35 -13.41 12.89 7.98
CA PHE A 35 -14.10 13.90 7.19
C PHE A 35 -15.54 14.09 7.68
N GLY A 36 -16.17 15.20 7.32
CA GLY A 36 -17.58 15.45 7.59
C GLY A 36 -17.88 15.86 9.03
N ASP A 37 -19.05 15.45 9.51
CA ASP A 37 -19.62 15.87 10.79
C ASP A 37 -18.79 15.36 11.99
N PRO A 38 -18.44 16.22 12.97
CA PRO A 38 -17.65 15.81 14.14
C PRO A 38 -18.33 14.79 15.06
N GLY A 39 -19.66 14.77 15.12
CA GLY A 39 -20.45 13.82 15.91
C GLY A 39 -20.60 12.45 15.25
N ARG A 40 -20.41 12.37 13.94
CA ARG A 40 -20.38 11.11 13.18
C ARG A 40 -19.39 11.18 12.02
N PRO A 41 -18.08 11.19 12.31
CA PRO A 41 -17.07 11.42 11.28
C PRO A 41 -16.96 10.24 10.33
N ASP A 42 -16.75 10.56 9.06
CA ASP A 42 -16.48 9.57 8.03
C ASP A 42 -14.99 9.21 8.02
N ILE A 43 -14.66 7.99 8.43
CA ILE A 43 -13.27 7.56 8.67
C ILE A 43 -12.68 6.85 7.46
N TRP A 44 -11.52 7.33 7.04
CA TRP A 44 -10.74 6.77 5.95
C TRP A 44 -9.28 6.56 6.36
N PHE A 45 -8.63 5.59 5.74
CA PHE A 45 -7.24 5.27 5.94
C PHE A 45 -6.50 5.35 4.61
N ARG A 46 -5.58 6.31 4.48
CA ARG A 46 -4.70 6.45 3.33
C ARG A 46 -3.48 5.57 3.51
N VAL A 47 -3.20 4.74 2.53
CA VAL A 47 -2.04 3.84 2.52
C VAL A 47 -1.07 4.33 1.45
N VAL A 48 0.17 4.59 1.85
CA VAL A 48 1.25 5.01 0.96
C VAL A 48 2.48 4.15 1.13
N THR A 49 3.36 4.10 0.13
CA THR A 49 4.67 3.46 0.26
C THR A 49 5.51 4.14 1.34
N TRP A 50 6.48 3.40 1.87
CA TRP A 50 7.48 4.00 2.76
C TRP A 50 8.58 4.70 1.94
N SER A 51 8.86 5.95 2.30
CA SER A 51 10.13 6.65 2.04
C SER A 51 10.40 7.60 3.20
N ALA A 52 11.69 7.89 3.43
CA ALA A 52 12.13 8.92 4.36
C ALA A 52 11.58 10.30 3.97
N ALA A 53 11.65 10.65 2.69
CA ALA A 53 11.03 11.86 2.17
C ALA A 53 9.54 11.59 1.88
N SER A 54 8.66 12.38 2.49
CA SER A 54 7.21 12.19 2.33
C SER A 54 6.72 12.39 0.89
N VAL A 55 7.44 13.19 0.10
CA VAL A 55 7.15 13.50 -1.31
C VAL A 55 7.41 12.33 -2.25
N GLU A 56 8.29 11.39 -1.86
CA GLU A 56 8.61 10.19 -2.63
C GLU A 56 7.63 9.04 -2.36
N ARG A 57 6.68 9.23 -1.44
CA ARG A 57 5.69 8.21 -1.09
C ARG A 57 4.58 8.17 -2.13
N GLU A 58 4.36 7.00 -2.69
CA GLU A 58 3.29 6.75 -3.67
C GLU A 58 2.01 6.28 -2.97
N LEU A 59 0.86 6.68 -3.51
CA LEU A 59 -0.43 6.18 -3.04
C LEU A 59 -0.59 4.69 -3.43
N ILE A 60 -0.80 3.84 -2.43
CA ILE A 60 -1.20 2.44 -2.64
C ILE A 60 -2.72 2.36 -2.73
N GLY A 61 -3.44 3.05 -1.83
CA GLY A 61 -4.90 3.11 -1.85
C GLY A 61 -5.54 3.76 -0.63
N TRP A 62 -6.87 3.73 -0.61
CA TRP A 62 -7.71 4.19 0.50
C TRP A 62 -8.58 3.05 1.02
N CYS A 63 -8.76 2.99 2.34
CA CYS A 63 -9.52 1.94 3.01
C CYS A 63 -10.45 2.53 4.07
N ARG A 64 -11.48 1.77 4.44
CA ARG A 64 -12.48 2.14 5.45
C ARG A 64 -12.10 1.72 6.87
N THR A 65 -11.16 0.78 7.01
CA THR A 65 -10.67 0.27 8.29
C THR A 65 -9.15 0.20 8.29
N LEU A 66 -8.55 0.26 9.48
CA LEU A 66 -7.10 0.10 9.66
C LEU A 66 -6.63 -1.30 9.23
N ASP A 67 -7.42 -2.33 9.51
CA ASP A 67 -7.12 -3.71 9.12
C ASP A 67 -7.03 -3.87 7.59
N ALA A 68 -8.03 -3.33 6.86
CA ALA A 68 -8.00 -3.33 5.40
C ALA A 68 -6.80 -2.54 4.85
N ALA A 69 -6.44 -1.43 5.50
CA ALA A 69 -5.26 -0.64 5.14
C ALA A 69 -3.96 -1.44 5.35
N ALA A 70 -3.81 -2.13 6.48
CA ALA A 70 -2.66 -2.99 6.77
C ALA A 70 -2.56 -4.15 5.77
N LYS A 71 -3.70 -4.78 5.44
CA LYS A 71 -3.76 -5.83 4.41
C LYS A 71 -3.35 -5.30 3.02
N VAL A 72 -3.86 -4.14 2.61
CA VAL A 72 -3.48 -3.50 1.33
C VAL A 72 -1.98 -3.22 1.28
N ALA A 73 -1.41 -2.71 2.37
CA ALA A 73 0.02 -2.46 2.47
C ALA A 73 0.86 -3.75 2.40
N TRP A 74 0.40 -4.82 3.05
CA TRP A 74 1.06 -6.12 2.98
C TRP A 74 1.00 -6.74 1.58
N ASP A 75 -0.17 -6.73 0.94
CA ASP A 75 -0.33 -7.21 -0.43
C ASP A 75 0.61 -6.44 -1.39
N TYR A 76 0.74 -5.12 -1.21
CA TYR A 76 1.69 -4.30 -1.98
C TYR A 76 3.14 -4.75 -1.76
N ARG A 77 3.54 -5.00 -0.51
CA ARG A 77 4.89 -5.47 -0.20
C ARG A 77 5.19 -6.79 -0.93
N CYS A 78 4.28 -7.77 -0.86
CA CYS A 78 4.41 -9.03 -1.58
C CYS A 78 4.49 -8.83 -3.10
N ALA A 79 3.71 -7.88 -3.65
CA ALA A 79 3.75 -7.52 -5.06
C ALA A 79 5.11 -6.94 -5.46
N ALA A 80 5.64 -5.99 -4.68
CA ALA A 80 6.92 -5.35 -4.92
C ALA A 80 8.09 -6.35 -4.85
N GLU A 81 8.07 -7.26 -3.87
CA GLU A 81 9.06 -8.33 -3.77
C GLU A 81 8.98 -9.28 -4.96
N SER A 82 7.78 -9.72 -5.32
CA SER A 82 7.54 -10.61 -6.47
C SER A 82 8.04 -9.99 -7.77
N TRP A 83 7.76 -8.70 -7.99
CA TRP A 83 8.27 -7.95 -9.14
C TRP A 83 9.79 -7.82 -9.13
N ARG A 84 10.40 -7.47 -7.99
CA ARG A 84 11.86 -7.39 -7.84
C ARG A 84 12.54 -8.72 -8.16
N HIS A 85 11.98 -9.83 -7.69
CA HIS A 85 12.48 -11.17 -8.01
C HIS A 85 12.32 -11.51 -9.50
N HIS A 86 11.20 -11.14 -10.13
CA HIS A 86 10.99 -11.31 -11.57
C HIS A 86 12.00 -10.52 -12.41
N MET A 87 12.29 -9.28 -12.04
CA MET A 87 13.27 -8.45 -12.76
C MET A 87 14.70 -8.97 -12.55
N ALA A 88 15.04 -9.39 -11.33
CA ALA A 88 16.34 -9.97 -11.02
C ALA A 88 16.59 -11.29 -11.76
N SER A 89 15.57 -12.14 -11.93
CA SER A 89 15.72 -13.39 -12.70
C SER A 89 15.99 -13.14 -14.19
N ARG A 90 15.55 -11.98 -14.70
CA ARG A 90 15.85 -11.47 -16.04
C ARG A 90 17.17 -10.70 -16.12
N ARG A 91 17.93 -10.64 -15.01
CA ARG A 91 19.22 -9.94 -14.88
C ARG A 91 19.16 -8.46 -15.29
N VAL A 92 18.02 -7.82 -15.06
CA VAL A 92 17.89 -6.37 -15.26
C VAL A 92 18.68 -5.68 -14.15
N ASP A 93 19.49 -4.68 -14.50
CA ASP A 93 20.26 -3.91 -13.52
C ASP A 93 19.34 -2.99 -12.69
N SER A 94 19.83 -2.54 -11.52
CA SER A 94 19.02 -1.75 -10.59
C SER A 94 18.52 -0.41 -11.14
N THR A 95 19.28 0.23 -12.03
CA THR A 95 18.90 1.52 -12.62
C THR A 95 17.74 1.33 -13.58
N THR A 96 17.84 0.32 -14.44
CA THR A 96 16.77 -0.05 -15.36
C THR A 96 15.54 -0.57 -14.61
N MET A 97 15.73 -1.31 -13.51
CA MET A 97 14.64 -1.75 -12.65
C MET A 97 13.83 -0.56 -12.12
N GLU A 98 14.48 0.43 -11.50
CA GLU A 98 13.77 1.58 -10.93
C GLU A 98 13.03 2.38 -12.01
N ALA A 99 13.66 2.59 -13.17
CA ALA A 99 13.03 3.26 -14.31
C ALA A 99 11.79 2.53 -14.86
N GLN A 100 11.72 1.21 -14.70
CA GLN A 100 10.60 0.38 -15.17
C GLN A 100 9.62 0.02 -14.06
N ARG A 101 9.80 0.51 -12.83
CA ARG A 101 8.94 0.16 -11.70
C ARG A 101 7.53 0.71 -11.95
N PRO A 102 6.50 -0.16 -12.03
CA PRO A 102 5.12 0.30 -12.13
C PRO A 102 4.74 1.06 -10.84
N SER A 103 3.68 1.88 -10.91
CA SER A 103 3.21 2.55 -9.72
C SER A 103 2.78 1.54 -8.64
N ALA A 104 2.84 1.95 -7.37
CA ALA A 104 2.46 1.08 -6.26
C ALA A 104 1.03 0.50 -6.42
N SER A 105 0.10 1.31 -6.94
CA SER A 105 -1.28 0.90 -7.20
C SER A 105 -1.40 -0.15 -8.32
N GLU A 106 -0.59 -0.03 -9.38
CA GLU A 106 -0.56 -0.98 -10.50
C GLU A 106 0.07 -2.30 -10.09
N LEU A 107 1.18 -2.27 -9.37
CA LEU A 107 1.80 -3.48 -8.80
C LEU A 107 0.80 -4.28 -7.97
N LEU A 108 0.08 -3.59 -7.07
CA LEU A 108 -0.95 -4.22 -6.25
C LEU A 108 -2.09 -4.81 -7.10
N ARG A 109 -2.54 -4.08 -8.12
CA ARG A 109 -3.60 -4.53 -9.03
C ARG A 109 -3.19 -5.82 -9.75
N PHE A 110 -1.99 -5.87 -10.33
CA PHE A 110 -1.51 -7.04 -11.04
C PHE A 110 -1.32 -8.24 -10.12
N TYR A 111 -0.75 -8.02 -8.93
CA TYR A 111 -0.59 -9.07 -7.93
C TYR A 111 -1.93 -9.67 -7.49
N ARG A 112 -2.93 -8.84 -7.20
CA ARG A 112 -4.27 -9.34 -6.84
C ARG A 112 -4.95 -10.07 -8.00
N ALA A 113 -4.72 -9.64 -9.23
CA ALA A 113 -5.20 -10.36 -10.41
C ALA A 113 -4.53 -11.74 -10.54
N SER A 114 -3.21 -11.86 -10.29
CA SER A 114 -2.51 -13.14 -10.34
C SER A 114 -2.98 -14.13 -9.27
N LEU A 115 -3.34 -13.66 -8.07
CA LEU A 115 -3.88 -14.50 -7.01
C LEU A 115 -5.28 -15.07 -7.32
N ARG A 116 -6.05 -14.40 -8.19
CA ARG A 116 -7.40 -14.83 -8.58
C ARG A 116 -7.41 -15.84 -9.72
N ARG A 117 -6.28 -16.02 -10.43
CA ARG A 117 -6.20 -16.96 -11.54
C ARG A 117 -6.18 -18.39 -10.95
N PRO A 118 -7.18 -19.25 -11.25
CA PRO A 118 -7.09 -20.65 -10.85
C PRO A 118 -5.84 -21.26 -11.48
N ALA A 119 -5.13 -22.12 -10.73
CA ALA A 119 -4.03 -22.89 -11.29
C ALA A 119 -4.56 -23.62 -12.53
N ALA A 120 -3.90 -23.44 -13.67
CA ALA A 120 -4.29 -24.12 -14.90
C ALA A 120 -4.32 -25.63 -14.62
N VAL A 121 -5.50 -26.25 -14.74
CA VAL A 121 -5.62 -27.70 -14.69
C VAL A 121 -4.82 -28.23 -15.89
N PRO A 122 -3.78 -29.05 -15.67
CA PRO A 122 -3.03 -29.62 -16.79
C PRO A 122 -3.99 -30.45 -17.65
N PRO A 123 -3.84 -30.45 -18.99
CA PRO A 123 -4.67 -31.30 -19.84
C PRO A 123 -4.47 -32.76 -19.41
N VAL A 124 -5.56 -33.40 -19.01
CA VAL A 124 -5.60 -34.86 -18.82
C VAL A 124 -5.38 -35.46 -20.21
N SER A 125 -4.19 -36.01 -20.45
CA SER A 125 -3.95 -36.83 -21.64
C SER A 125 -4.92 -38.01 -21.59
N ALA A 126 -5.91 -38.01 -22.47
CA ALA A 126 -6.74 -39.19 -22.72
C ALA A 126 -5.90 -40.18 -23.52
N SER A 127 -5.68 -41.37 -22.94
CA SER A 127 -5.13 -42.54 -23.62
C SER A 127 -6.20 -43.26 -24.43
#